data_AF-W1PR48-F1
#
_entry.id   AF-W1PR48-F1
#
_cell.length_a   1.000
_cell.length_b   1.000
_cell.length_c   1.000
_cell.angle_alpha   90.00
_cell.angle_beta   90.00
_cell.angle_gamma   90.00
#
_symmetry.space_group_name_H-M   'P 1'
#
loop_
_entity.id
_entity.type
_entity.pdbx_description
1 polymer ?
#
loop_
_entity_poly.entity_id
_entity_poly.type
_entity_poly.pdbx_seq_one_letter_code
_entity_poly.pdbx_strand_id
1 'polypeptide(L)'
;MFYMSASATTSSSLGSVEMEDFSNAQLVVLTVLMLLGGEIFTSMLGLQIRKFMSNDKSQKTNLRVITRENHHSNPFKIEKEIDLESITNENNDPDLRVSNGVGSLETKIEGDLKLNSLRLLRNVVLCYYSVIHIFGTALIAMYLSLASHAKHLLRSRGIQMLTFSAFLTVSSFANCGFVPTNENMIAFKKDTLLLLLIIPQFLLGNTLFPSCLRLVISFLRRLTRREEFGYLLENYKQIGFDHLFSFEESVYLFLTVSGFIVVQFVVFFWLQWNSEAFSGFGNGEKVVAGLFLSVNTRYSGESVVDLSLLKPALLVLYCLMM
;
A
#
# COMPACT_ATOMS: atom_id res chain seq x y z
N MET A 1 -19.71 18.72 -4.72
CA MET A 1 -18.46 18.26 -5.38
C MET A 1 -17.23 18.42 -4.51
N PHE A 2 -16.85 19.62 -4.06
CA PHE A 2 -15.64 19.81 -3.23
C PHE A 2 -15.60 18.90 -1.99
N TYR A 3 -16.71 18.79 -1.25
CA TYR A 3 -16.82 17.89 -0.10
C TYR A 3 -16.57 16.42 -0.46
N MET A 4 -17.16 15.94 -1.56
CA MET A 4 -16.98 14.57 -2.05
C MET A 4 -15.54 14.29 -2.47
N SER A 5 -14.89 15.25 -3.14
CA SER A 5 -13.48 15.13 -3.52
C SER A 5 -12.56 15.10 -2.32
N ALA A 6 -12.81 15.94 -1.30
CA ALA A 6 -12.07 15.93 -0.05
C ALA A 6 -12.25 14.58 0.67
N SER A 7 -13.50 14.13 0.80
CA SER A 7 -13.86 12.84 1.41
C SER A 7 -13.19 11.65 0.73
N ALA A 8 -13.18 11.62 -0.61
CA ALA A 8 -12.49 10.58 -1.39
C ALA A 8 -10.97 10.63 -1.20
N THR A 9 -10.38 11.83 -1.13
CA THR A 9 -8.92 12.00 -0.95
C THR A 9 -8.49 11.66 0.47
N THR A 10 -9.34 11.90 1.48
CA THR A 10 -9.06 11.55 2.88
C THR A 10 -9.59 10.17 3.27
N SER A 11 -10.11 9.40 2.31
CA SER A 11 -10.69 8.07 2.52
C SER A 11 -11.76 8.01 3.63
N SER A 12 -12.60 9.05 3.77
CA SER A 12 -13.58 9.12 4.87
C SER A 12 -14.99 8.64 4.49
N SER A 13 -15.26 8.41 3.21
CA SER A 13 -16.58 8.04 2.63
C SER A 13 -17.80 8.85 3.05
N LEU A 14 -17.62 10.03 3.64
CA LEU A 14 -18.75 10.91 3.94
C LEU A 14 -19.28 11.51 2.65
N GLY A 15 -20.56 11.25 2.37
CA GLY A 15 -21.26 11.68 1.17
C GLY A 15 -22.23 12.83 1.43
N SER A 16 -22.18 13.88 0.62
CA SER A 16 -23.20 14.96 0.62
C SER A 16 -24.09 14.94 -0.64
N VAL A 17 -23.79 14.05 -1.58
CA VAL A 17 -24.48 13.86 -2.86
C VAL A 17 -24.62 12.36 -3.06
N GLU A 18 -25.75 11.95 -3.63
CA GLU A 18 -26.03 10.56 -3.98
C GLU A 18 -25.03 10.05 -5.02
N MET A 19 -24.63 8.78 -4.91
CA MET A 19 -23.59 8.21 -5.76
C MET A 19 -24.08 7.93 -7.19
N GLU A 20 -25.37 7.67 -7.35
CA GLU A 20 -25.99 7.41 -8.65
C GLU A 20 -26.17 8.69 -9.49
N ASP A 21 -26.13 9.87 -8.87
CA ASP A 21 -26.18 11.16 -9.57
C ASP A 21 -24.88 11.45 -10.33
N PHE A 22 -23.79 10.74 -10.02
CA PHE A 22 -22.51 10.92 -10.68
C PHE A 22 -22.47 10.22 -12.04
N SER A 23 -22.06 10.97 -13.06
CA SER A 23 -21.68 10.38 -14.33
C SER A 23 -20.49 9.43 -14.17
N ASN A 24 -20.38 8.45 -15.08
CA ASN A 24 -19.24 7.52 -15.11
C ASN A 24 -17.88 8.25 -15.15
N ALA A 25 -17.79 9.40 -15.83
CA ALA A 25 -16.57 10.20 -15.85
C ALA A 25 -16.23 10.79 -14.47
N GLN A 26 -17.23 11.26 -13.72
CA GLN A 26 -17.01 11.77 -12.37
C GLN A 26 -16.67 10.65 -11.37
N LEU A 27 -17.25 9.44 -11.54
CA LEU A 27 -16.87 8.26 -10.77
C LEU A 27 -15.39 7.89 -11.01
N VAL A 28 -14.91 7.98 -12.25
CA VAL A 28 -13.49 7.79 -12.57
C VAL A 28 -12.62 8.86 -11.88
N VAL A 29 -13.05 10.13 -11.86
CA VAL A 29 -12.33 11.19 -11.12
C VAL A 29 -12.25 10.86 -9.63
N LEU A 30 -13.35 10.46 -9.00
CA LEU A 30 -13.36 10.04 -7.59
C LEU A 30 -12.46 8.82 -7.36
N THR A 31 -12.46 7.86 -8.29
CA THR A 31 -11.55 6.69 -8.25
C THR A 31 -10.10 7.12 -8.23
N VAL A 32 -9.71 8.08 -9.08
CA VAL A 32 -8.34 8.62 -9.10
C VAL A 32 -8.03 9.34 -7.77
N LEU A 33 -8.97 10.10 -7.22
CA LEU A 33 -8.76 10.77 -5.93
C LEU A 33 -8.55 9.77 -4.78
N MET A 34 -9.34 8.69 -4.73
CA MET A 34 -9.16 7.61 -3.75
C MET A 34 -7.81 6.91 -3.91
N LEU A 35 -7.40 6.61 -5.15
CA LEU A 35 -6.07 6.04 -5.45
C LEU A 35 -4.95 6.97 -4.94
N LEU A 36 -5.05 8.27 -5.18
CA LEU A 36 -4.02 9.25 -4.79
C LEU A 36 -3.99 9.51 -3.28
N GLY A 37 -5.16 9.48 -2.64
CA GLY A 37 -5.34 9.67 -1.20
C GLY A 37 -4.95 8.47 -0.34
N GLY A 38 -4.90 7.28 -0.93
CA GLY A 38 -4.58 6.04 -0.23
C GLY A 38 -3.20 6.05 0.43
N GLU A 39 -3.12 5.51 1.64
CA GLU A 39 -1.91 5.44 2.45
C GLU A 39 -0.75 4.74 1.72
N ILE A 40 -1.05 3.65 1.02
CA ILE A 40 -0.05 2.88 0.26
C ILE A 40 0.52 3.71 -0.90
N PHE A 41 -0.33 4.46 -1.61
CA PHE A 41 0.11 5.31 -2.71
C PHE A 41 0.96 6.47 -2.22
N THR A 42 0.53 7.18 -1.17
CA THR A 42 1.27 8.30 -0.60
C THR A 42 2.63 7.85 -0.05
N SER A 43 2.69 6.67 0.58
CA SER A 43 3.96 6.06 1.03
C SER A 43 4.88 5.69 -0.14
N MET A 44 4.33 5.11 -1.22
CA MET A 44 5.08 4.83 -2.44
C MET A 44 5.60 6.12 -3.10
N LEU A 45 4.79 7.19 -3.16
CA LEU A 45 5.19 8.48 -3.69
C LEU A 45 6.34 9.08 -2.86
N GLY A 46 6.28 8.95 -1.53
CA GLY A 46 7.38 9.33 -0.63
C GLY A 46 8.71 8.67 -0.99
N LEU A 47 8.71 7.37 -1.35
CA LEU A 47 9.91 6.68 -1.84
C LEU A 47 10.44 7.27 -3.15
N GLN A 48 9.56 7.68 -4.07
CA GLN A 48 9.96 8.27 -5.35
C GLN A 48 10.57 9.67 -5.17
N ILE A 49 9.99 10.49 -4.29
CA ILE A 49 10.49 11.84 -4.00
C ILE A 49 11.87 11.78 -3.32
N ARG A 50 12.07 10.85 -2.37
CA ARG A 50 13.38 10.64 -1.72
C ARG A 50 14.49 10.34 -2.73
N LYS A 51 14.20 9.54 -3.77
CA LYS A 51 15.14 9.27 -4.87
C LYS A 51 15.53 10.55 -5.60
N PHE A 52 14.56 11.39 -5.95
CA PHE A 52 14.81 12.63 -6.70
C PHE A 52 15.67 13.61 -5.88
N MET A 53 15.32 13.82 -4.61
CA MET A 53 16.09 14.70 -3.71
C MET A 53 17.52 14.19 -3.46
N SER A 54 17.70 12.86 -3.35
CA SER A 54 19.03 12.27 -3.21
C SER A 54 19.88 12.43 -4.47
N ASN A 55 19.27 12.38 -5.65
CA ASN A 55 19.97 12.55 -6.92
C ASN A 55 20.46 13.99 -7.12
N ASP A 56 19.67 14.99 -6.71
CA ASP A 56 20.04 16.42 -6.75
C ASP A 56 21.19 16.73 -5.76
N LYS A 57 21.19 16.09 -4.57
CA LYS A 57 22.32 16.20 -3.63
C LYS A 57 23.60 15.57 -4.20
N SER A 58 23.52 14.42 -4.86
CA SER A 58 24.67 13.78 -5.50
C SER A 58 25.24 14.62 -6.64
N GLN A 59 24.39 15.21 -7.50
CA GLN A 59 24.82 16.14 -8.54
C GLN A 59 25.50 17.39 -7.99
N LYS A 60 24.94 18.04 -6.95
CA LYS A 60 25.56 19.21 -6.31
C LYS A 60 26.90 18.89 -5.65
N THR A 61 27.06 17.68 -5.11
CA THR A 61 28.33 17.25 -4.49
C THR A 61 29.40 16.98 -5.55
N ASN A 62 29.04 16.29 -6.64
CA ASN A 62 29.94 16.07 -7.77
C ASN A 62 30.36 17.39 -8.46
N LEU A 63 29.45 18.35 -8.60
CA LEU A 63 29.77 19.67 -9.14
C LEU A 63 30.75 20.45 -8.25
N ARG A 64 30.63 20.33 -6.92
CA ARG A 64 31.56 20.94 -5.95
C ARG A 64 32.94 20.29 -5.98
N VAL A 65 33.04 18.98 -6.19
CA VAL A 65 34.32 18.27 -6.33
C VAL A 65 35.03 18.68 -7.63
N ILE A 66 34.32 18.72 -8.76
CA ILE A 66 34.86 19.17 -10.05
C ILE A 66 35.33 20.65 -9.98
N THR A 67 34.58 21.51 -9.27
CA THR A 67 34.99 22.91 -9.08
C THR A 67 36.23 23.04 -8.18
N ARG A 68 36.45 22.09 -7.25
CA ARG A 68 37.62 22.08 -6.35
C ARG A 68 38.87 21.56 -7.05
N GLU A 69 38.75 20.60 -7.97
CA GLU A 69 39.87 20.10 -8.78
C GLU A 69 40.34 21.13 -9.82
N ASN A 70 39.44 21.95 -10.36
CA ASN A 70 39.81 22.98 -11.35
C ASN A 70 40.54 24.21 -10.78
N HIS A 71 40.68 24.34 -9.45
CA HIS A 71 41.40 25.46 -8.82
C HIS A 71 42.88 25.16 -8.50
N HIS A 72 43.42 24.00 -8.90
CA HIS A 72 44.83 23.64 -8.71
C HIS A 72 45.63 23.45 -10.01
N SER A 73 45.34 24.24 -11.04
CA SER A 73 46.22 24.40 -12.20
C SER A 73 46.83 25.81 -12.23
N ASN A 74 48.00 25.97 -11.63
CA ASN A 74 48.91 27.07 -11.96
C ASN A 74 49.76 26.67 -13.18
N PRO A 75 49.98 27.56 -14.17
CA PRO A 75 50.76 27.24 -15.36
C PRO A 75 52.20 27.77 -15.22
N PHE A 76 53.25 26.92 -15.20
CA PHE A 76 54.58 27.39 -15.63
C PHE A 76 55.65 26.31 -15.89
N LYS A 77 56.23 26.43 -17.09
CA LYS A 77 57.57 26.09 -17.63
C LYS A 77 58.21 24.69 -17.51
N ILE A 78 58.58 24.22 -18.70
CA ILE A 78 59.57 23.20 -19.05
C ILE A 78 60.99 23.74 -18.78
N GLU A 79 61.83 22.98 -18.06
CA GLU A 79 63.25 22.80 -18.40
C GLU A 79 63.80 21.50 -17.77
N LYS A 80 64.67 20.82 -18.51
CA LYS A 80 65.37 19.57 -18.15
C LYS A 80 66.39 19.82 -17.04
N GLU A 81 66.57 18.86 -16.14
CA GLU A 81 67.91 18.31 -15.84
C GLU A 81 67.80 16.97 -15.11
N ILE A 82 68.70 16.05 -15.52
CA ILE A 82 68.96 14.77 -14.86
C ILE A 82 69.85 15.10 -13.67
N ASP A 83 69.55 14.59 -12.47
CA ASP A 83 70.61 14.15 -11.57
C ASP A 83 70.13 13.15 -10.52
N LEU A 84 71.01 12.18 -10.31
CA LEU A 84 70.95 11.05 -9.42
C LEU A 84 71.63 11.48 -8.12
N GLU A 85 70.91 11.58 -7.00
CA GLU A 85 71.57 11.41 -5.69
C GLU A 85 70.60 11.01 -4.57
N SER A 86 71.09 10.07 -3.78
CA SER A 86 70.55 9.42 -2.61
C SER A 86 70.05 10.36 -1.50
N ILE A 87 69.08 9.91 -0.69
CA ILE A 87 69.24 9.67 0.76
C ILE A 87 67.99 8.96 1.30
N THR A 88 68.27 7.91 2.06
CA THR A 88 67.42 7.05 2.89
C THR A 88 66.52 7.80 3.87
N ASN A 89 65.30 7.29 4.12
CA ASN A 89 64.93 6.82 5.45
C ASN A 89 63.60 6.06 5.48
N GLU A 90 63.65 4.94 6.18
CA GLU A 90 62.58 4.02 6.54
C GLU A 90 61.46 4.72 7.32
N ASN A 91 60.21 4.34 7.00
CA ASN A 91 59.21 3.84 7.96
C ASN A 91 57.92 3.55 7.19
N ASN A 92 57.87 2.35 6.60
CA ASN A 92 56.64 1.77 6.08
C ASN A 92 55.88 1.14 7.25
N ASP A 93 54.82 1.79 7.72
CA ASP A 93 53.69 1.08 8.33
C ASP A 93 52.65 0.81 7.23
N PRO A 94 52.59 -0.41 6.67
CA PRO A 94 51.60 -0.76 5.64
C PRO A 94 50.18 -0.91 6.20
N ASP A 95 50.01 -1.07 7.51
CA ASP A 95 48.73 -1.49 8.10
C ASP A 95 47.68 -0.37 8.25
N LEU A 96 48.11 0.90 8.41
CA LEU A 96 47.18 2.03 8.59
C LEU A 96 46.54 2.53 7.28
N ARG A 97 47.18 2.31 6.13
CA ARG A 97 46.64 2.68 4.81
C ARG A 97 45.65 1.63 4.28
N VAL A 98 45.86 0.36 4.60
CA VAL A 98 44.96 -0.74 4.22
C VAL A 98 43.65 -0.64 5.00
N SER A 99 43.68 -0.34 6.30
CA SER A 99 42.47 -0.23 7.13
C SER A 99 41.51 0.88 6.68
N ASN A 100 42.03 2.03 6.25
CA ASN A 100 41.20 3.14 5.74
C ASN A 100 40.63 2.87 4.34
N GLY A 101 41.34 2.09 3.51
CA GLY A 101 40.87 1.66 2.19
C GLY A 101 39.75 0.61 2.27
N VAL A 102 39.86 -0.34 3.21
CA VAL A 102 38.86 -1.40 3.43
C VAL A 102 37.56 -0.81 3.98
N GLY A 103 37.63 0.05 5.01
CA GLY A 103 36.43 0.67 5.58
C GLY A 103 35.68 1.60 4.61
N SER A 104 36.41 2.29 3.72
CA SER A 104 35.81 3.13 2.68
C SER A 104 35.19 2.33 1.53
N LEU A 105 35.70 1.13 1.26
CA LEU A 105 35.14 0.21 0.28
C LEU A 105 33.87 -0.49 0.81
N GLU A 106 33.90 -0.97 2.06
CA GLU A 106 32.74 -1.59 2.72
C GLU A 106 31.55 -0.63 2.82
N THR A 107 31.79 0.61 3.22
CA THR A 107 30.75 1.65 3.26
C THR A 107 30.19 1.99 1.88
N LYS A 108 31.01 1.93 0.83
CA LYS A 108 30.56 2.13 -0.55
C LYS A 108 29.69 0.95 -1.05
N ILE A 109 30.11 -0.29 -0.76
CA ILE A 109 29.37 -1.50 -1.11
C ILE A 109 28.02 -1.53 -0.39
N GLU A 110 27.99 -1.21 0.91
CA GLU A 110 26.76 -1.12 1.69
C GLU A 110 25.83 -0.02 1.15
N GLY A 111 26.39 1.13 0.77
CA GLY A 111 25.64 2.22 0.14
C GLY A 111 25.00 1.81 -1.19
N ASP A 112 25.75 1.14 -2.07
CA ASP A 112 25.25 0.64 -3.36
C ASP A 112 24.17 -0.43 -3.16
N LEU A 113 24.37 -1.34 -2.21
CA LEU A 113 23.38 -2.38 -1.87
C LEU A 113 22.09 -1.76 -1.31
N LYS A 114 22.20 -0.73 -0.46
CA LYS A 114 21.05 0.02 0.07
C LYS A 114 20.27 0.72 -1.05
N LEU A 115 20.95 1.37 -1.99
CA LEU A 115 20.31 2.06 -3.13
C LEU A 115 19.60 1.07 -4.06
N ASN A 116 20.23 -0.08 -4.33
CA ASN A 116 19.63 -1.15 -5.13
C ASN A 116 18.41 -1.76 -4.42
N SER A 117 18.51 -1.99 -3.12
CA SER A 117 17.42 -2.46 -2.26
C SER A 117 16.22 -1.51 -2.25
N LEU A 118 16.45 -0.20 -2.15
CA LEU A 118 15.39 0.82 -2.25
C LEU A 118 14.72 0.83 -3.62
N ARG A 119 15.51 0.71 -4.70
CA ARG A 119 14.99 0.63 -6.07
C ARG A 119 14.10 -0.60 -6.26
N LEU A 120 14.54 -1.73 -5.69
CA LEU A 120 13.81 -2.99 -5.70
C LEU A 120 12.52 -2.88 -4.89
N LEU A 121 12.56 -2.35 -3.66
CA LEU A 121 11.40 -2.14 -2.80
C LEU A 121 10.31 -1.31 -3.51
N ARG A 122 10.70 -0.20 -4.12
CA ARG A 122 9.79 0.63 -4.91
C ARG A 122 9.11 -0.16 -6.03
N ASN A 123 9.87 -0.98 -6.75
CA ASN A 123 9.31 -1.80 -7.83
C ASN A 123 8.36 -2.88 -7.27
N VAL A 124 8.68 -3.47 -6.12
CA VAL A 124 7.81 -4.46 -5.43
C VAL A 124 6.50 -3.82 -5.00
N VAL A 125 6.54 -2.65 -4.34
CA VAL A 125 5.33 -1.94 -3.90
C VAL A 125 4.47 -1.54 -5.09
N LEU A 126 5.07 -1.02 -6.17
CA LEU A 126 4.36 -0.69 -7.40
C LEU A 126 3.71 -1.93 -8.02
N CYS A 127 4.43 -3.05 -8.11
CA CYS A 127 3.91 -4.30 -8.65
C CYS A 127 2.77 -4.85 -7.79
N TYR A 128 2.92 -4.86 -6.46
CA TYR A 128 1.88 -5.25 -5.50
C TYR A 128 0.60 -4.44 -5.73
N TYR A 129 0.74 -3.11 -5.77
CA TYR A 129 -0.36 -2.19 -5.97
C TYR A 129 -1.07 -2.41 -7.31
N SER A 130 -0.32 -2.53 -8.41
CA SER A 130 -0.90 -2.76 -9.74
C SER A 130 -1.56 -4.14 -9.86
N VAL A 131 -0.95 -5.20 -9.32
CA VAL A 131 -1.49 -6.56 -9.39
C VAL A 131 -2.84 -6.63 -8.68
N ILE A 132 -2.94 -6.09 -7.46
CA ILE A 132 -4.19 -6.15 -6.69
C ILE A 132 -5.30 -5.36 -7.38
N HIS A 133 -5.02 -4.17 -7.91
CA HIS A 133 -6.04 -3.38 -8.60
C HIS A 133 -6.48 -4.01 -9.92
N ILE A 134 -5.55 -4.48 -10.75
CA ILE A 134 -5.88 -5.11 -12.05
C ILE A 134 -6.63 -6.41 -11.81
N PHE A 135 -6.11 -7.28 -10.93
CA PHE A 135 -6.73 -8.57 -10.64
C PHE A 135 -8.06 -8.40 -9.91
N GLY A 136 -8.15 -7.51 -8.92
CA GLY A 136 -9.38 -7.20 -8.21
C GLY A 136 -10.47 -6.65 -9.13
N THR A 137 -10.12 -5.70 -9.98
CA THR A 137 -11.06 -5.14 -10.98
C THR A 137 -11.51 -6.23 -11.95
N ALA A 138 -10.60 -7.07 -12.42
CA ALA A 138 -10.93 -8.17 -13.33
C ALA A 138 -11.87 -9.20 -12.67
N LEU A 139 -11.63 -9.57 -11.42
CA LEU A 139 -12.48 -10.51 -10.67
C LEU A 139 -13.89 -9.96 -10.47
N ILE A 140 -14.02 -8.70 -10.05
CA ILE A 140 -15.34 -8.06 -9.87
C ILE A 140 -16.05 -7.91 -11.22
N ALA A 141 -15.35 -7.47 -12.27
CA ALA A 141 -15.92 -7.34 -13.60
C ALA A 141 -16.38 -8.70 -14.16
N MET A 142 -15.59 -9.76 -13.93
CA MET A 142 -15.95 -11.13 -14.29
C MET A 142 -17.21 -11.57 -13.54
N TYR A 143 -17.29 -11.36 -12.23
CA TYR A 143 -18.49 -11.64 -11.45
C TYR A 143 -19.73 -10.94 -12.01
N LEU A 144 -19.65 -9.63 -12.23
CA LEU A 144 -20.75 -8.82 -12.75
C LEU A 144 -21.16 -9.22 -14.17
N SER A 145 -20.24 -9.78 -14.95
CA SER A 145 -20.56 -10.28 -16.29
C SER A 145 -21.42 -11.55 -16.26
N LEU A 146 -21.24 -12.38 -15.23
CA LEU A 146 -21.90 -13.68 -15.02
C LEU A 146 -23.20 -13.54 -14.22
N ALA A 147 -23.23 -12.66 -13.21
CA ALA A 147 -24.37 -12.48 -12.32
C ALA A 147 -25.46 -11.60 -12.96
N SER A 148 -26.56 -12.22 -13.39
CA SER A 148 -27.65 -11.51 -14.07
C SER A 148 -28.29 -10.42 -13.21
N HIS A 149 -28.43 -10.65 -11.89
CA HIS A 149 -28.99 -9.68 -10.95
C HIS A 149 -28.14 -8.41 -10.87
N ALA A 150 -26.86 -8.57 -10.50
CA ALA A 150 -25.91 -7.46 -10.38
C ALA A 150 -25.73 -6.70 -11.71
N LYS A 151 -25.68 -7.42 -12.83
CA LYS A 151 -25.60 -6.81 -14.18
C LYS A 151 -26.82 -5.96 -14.51
N HIS A 152 -28.02 -6.47 -14.21
CA HIS A 152 -29.26 -5.76 -14.45
C HIS A 152 -29.38 -4.53 -13.55
N LEU A 153 -29.01 -4.66 -12.27
CA LEU A 153 -28.99 -3.56 -11.32
C LEU A 153 -28.12 -2.41 -11.84
N LEU A 154 -26.87 -2.67 -12.23
CA LEU A 154 -25.99 -1.63 -12.76
C LEU A 154 -26.52 -0.97 -14.05
N ARG A 155 -27.11 -1.78 -14.95
CA ARG A 155 -27.74 -1.25 -16.17
C ARG A 155 -28.92 -0.33 -15.86
N SER A 156 -29.75 -0.70 -14.89
CA SER A 156 -30.90 0.12 -14.48
C SER A 156 -30.49 1.45 -13.85
N ARG A 157 -29.30 1.50 -13.23
CA ARG A 157 -28.73 2.72 -12.65
C ARG A 157 -27.81 3.50 -13.60
N GLY A 158 -27.64 3.07 -14.86
CA GLY A 158 -26.78 3.75 -15.83
C GLY A 158 -25.26 3.68 -15.56
N ILE A 159 -24.82 2.76 -14.70
CA ILE A 159 -23.42 2.63 -14.29
C ILE A 159 -22.73 1.60 -15.19
N GLN A 160 -21.58 1.96 -15.74
CA GLN A 160 -20.78 1.04 -16.53
C GLN A 160 -20.11 0.01 -15.62
N MET A 161 -20.17 -1.27 -16.02
CA MET A 161 -19.63 -2.39 -15.26
C MET A 161 -18.14 -2.26 -14.94
N LEU A 162 -17.33 -1.79 -15.90
CA LEU A 162 -15.90 -1.59 -15.70
C LEU A 162 -15.62 -0.45 -14.71
N THR A 163 -16.35 0.67 -14.84
CA THR A 163 -16.27 1.81 -13.92
C THR A 163 -16.62 1.37 -12.50
N PHE A 164 -17.73 0.65 -12.33
CA PHE A 164 -18.12 0.12 -11.03
C PHE A 164 -17.05 -0.81 -10.45
N SER A 165 -16.52 -1.74 -11.26
CA SER A 165 -15.53 -2.72 -10.79
C SER A 165 -14.23 -2.07 -10.34
N ALA A 166 -13.74 -1.10 -11.13
CA ALA A 166 -12.53 -0.36 -10.80
C ALA A 166 -12.74 0.52 -9.57
N PHE A 167 -13.86 1.24 -9.52
CA PHE A 167 -14.22 2.09 -8.38
C PHE A 167 -14.30 1.28 -7.09
N LEU A 168 -15.03 0.16 -7.11
CA LEU A 168 -15.21 -0.69 -5.95
C LEU A 168 -13.87 -1.27 -5.49
N THR A 169 -13.07 -1.81 -6.41
CA THR A 169 -11.73 -2.34 -6.08
C THR A 169 -10.85 -1.30 -5.39
N VAL A 170 -10.81 -0.07 -5.93
CA VAL A 170 -10.02 1.02 -5.36
C VAL A 170 -10.55 1.42 -3.99
N SER A 171 -11.87 1.62 -3.87
CA SER A 171 -12.51 2.02 -2.63
C SER A 171 -12.26 0.99 -1.54
N SER A 172 -12.47 -0.29 -1.83
CA SER A 172 -12.26 -1.37 -0.87
C SER A 172 -10.78 -1.53 -0.50
N PHE A 173 -9.87 -1.46 -1.47
CA PHE A 173 -8.42 -1.54 -1.19
C PHE A 173 -7.90 -0.35 -0.38
N ALA A 174 -8.41 0.85 -0.63
CA ALA A 174 -8.03 2.04 0.13
C ALA A 174 -8.78 2.14 1.48
N ASN A 175 -9.65 1.19 1.81
CA ASN A 175 -10.59 1.27 2.93
C ASN A 175 -11.34 2.62 2.90
N CYS A 176 -11.81 3.07 1.73
CA CYS A 176 -12.45 4.36 1.55
C CYS A 176 -13.93 4.32 1.92
N GLY A 177 -14.69 3.32 1.44
CA GLY A 177 -16.10 3.09 1.78
C GLY A 177 -17.16 3.65 0.86
N PHE A 178 -16.74 4.26 -0.24
CA PHE A 178 -17.66 4.61 -1.29
C PHE A 178 -18.00 3.40 -2.15
N VAL A 179 -19.27 3.30 -2.53
CA VAL A 179 -19.76 2.37 -3.54
C VAL A 179 -20.61 3.18 -4.52
N PRO A 180 -20.56 2.93 -5.84
CA PRO A 180 -21.32 3.69 -6.83
C PRO A 180 -22.84 3.42 -6.81
N THR A 181 -23.43 3.12 -5.66
CA THR A 181 -24.86 2.90 -5.45
C THR A 181 -25.31 3.69 -4.24
N ASN A 182 -26.53 4.21 -4.27
CA ASN A 182 -27.03 5.07 -3.19
C ASN A 182 -27.16 4.32 -1.87
N GLU A 183 -27.53 3.03 -1.95
CA GLU A 183 -27.68 2.18 -0.78
C GLU A 183 -26.38 1.44 -0.40
N ASN A 184 -25.22 1.86 -0.90
CA ASN A 184 -23.93 1.19 -0.68
C ASN A 184 -24.03 -0.32 -1.10
N MET A 185 -23.38 -1.23 -0.37
CA MET A 185 -23.42 -2.67 -0.62
C MET A 185 -24.76 -3.35 -0.25
N ILE A 186 -25.74 -2.62 0.30
CA ILE A 186 -27.09 -3.16 0.56
C ILE A 186 -27.75 -3.63 -0.73
N ALA A 187 -27.51 -2.91 -1.84
CA ALA A 187 -28.02 -3.27 -3.16
C ALA A 187 -27.52 -4.65 -3.65
N PHE A 188 -26.40 -5.12 -3.12
CA PHE A 188 -25.77 -6.41 -3.45
C PHE A 188 -25.78 -7.39 -2.26
N LYS A 189 -26.64 -7.18 -1.26
CA LYS A 189 -26.64 -8.00 -0.03
C LYS A 189 -26.87 -9.50 -0.26
N LYS A 190 -27.44 -9.86 -1.40
CA LYS A 190 -27.69 -11.25 -1.84
C LYS A 190 -26.55 -11.83 -2.67
N ASP A 191 -25.67 -10.98 -3.20
CA ASP A 191 -24.52 -11.35 -4.03
C ASP A 191 -23.34 -11.81 -3.15
N THR A 192 -23.51 -12.92 -2.45
CA THR A 192 -22.51 -13.45 -1.49
C THR A 192 -21.11 -13.61 -2.06
N LEU A 193 -21.00 -14.03 -3.34
CA LEU A 193 -19.71 -14.16 -4.01
C LEU A 193 -19.04 -12.79 -4.23
N LEU A 194 -19.80 -11.74 -4.56
CA LEU A 194 -19.25 -10.39 -4.66
C LEU A 194 -18.66 -9.94 -3.31
N LEU A 195 -19.41 -10.14 -2.23
CA LEU A 195 -18.94 -9.80 -0.87
C LEU A 195 -17.65 -10.56 -0.52
N LEU A 196 -17.56 -11.85 -0.86
CA LEU A 196 -16.37 -12.67 -0.64
C LEU A 196 -15.17 -12.22 -1.49
N LEU A 197 -15.39 -11.66 -2.68
CA LEU A 197 -14.32 -11.11 -3.52
C LEU A 197 -13.76 -9.80 -2.97
N ILE A 198 -14.61 -9.01 -2.31
CA ILE A 198 -14.23 -7.70 -1.75
C ILE A 198 -13.49 -7.87 -0.41
N ILE A 199 -13.87 -8.83 0.44
CA ILE A 199 -13.27 -9.04 1.77
C ILE A 199 -11.71 -9.09 1.73
N PRO A 200 -11.07 -9.89 0.86
CA PRO A 200 -9.62 -9.90 0.74
C PRO A 200 -9.03 -8.55 0.32
N GLN A 201 -9.75 -7.75 -0.46
CA GLN A 201 -9.27 -6.44 -0.90
C GLN A 201 -9.17 -5.45 0.27
N PHE A 202 -10.12 -5.46 1.20
CA PHE A 202 -10.05 -4.68 2.45
C PHE A 202 -8.81 -5.02 3.28
N LEU A 203 -8.49 -6.32 3.35
CA LEU A 203 -7.40 -6.83 4.16
C LEU A 203 -6.05 -6.56 3.50
N LEU A 204 -5.92 -6.83 2.20
CA LEU A 204 -4.70 -6.56 1.42
C LEU A 204 -4.41 -5.06 1.27
N GLY A 205 -5.42 -4.22 1.47
CA GLY A 205 -5.34 -2.78 1.55
C GLY A 205 -4.60 -2.26 2.78
N ASN A 206 -4.99 -1.08 3.26
CA ASN A 206 -4.32 -0.39 4.36
C ASN A 206 -4.24 -1.25 5.64
N THR A 207 -5.22 -2.14 5.86
CA THR A 207 -5.33 -2.93 7.10
C THR A 207 -4.18 -3.92 7.34
N LEU A 208 -3.77 -4.71 6.34
CA LEU A 208 -2.66 -5.68 6.48
C LEU A 208 -1.53 -5.44 5.47
N PHE A 209 -1.46 -4.27 4.84
CA PHE A 209 -0.41 -3.96 3.87
C PHE A 209 1.01 -4.25 4.38
N PRO A 210 1.43 -3.83 5.59
CA PRO A 210 2.78 -4.14 6.10
C PRO A 210 3.07 -5.64 6.18
N SER A 211 2.12 -6.42 6.71
CA SER A 211 2.27 -7.87 6.85
C SER A 211 2.31 -8.57 5.47
N CYS A 212 1.41 -8.17 4.55
CA CYS A 212 1.35 -8.73 3.20
C CYS A 212 2.60 -8.37 2.39
N LEU A 213 3.07 -7.13 2.47
CA LEU A 213 4.30 -6.69 1.82
C LEU A 213 5.50 -7.51 2.29
N ARG A 214 5.62 -7.74 3.61
CA ARG A 214 6.71 -8.55 4.16
C ARG A 214 6.66 -9.99 3.66
N LEU A 215 5.48 -10.59 3.58
CA LEU A 215 5.29 -11.94 3.02
C LEU A 215 5.70 -11.99 1.55
N VAL A 216 5.30 -10.99 0.76
CA VAL A 216 5.68 -10.87 -0.67
C VAL A 216 7.20 -10.75 -0.81
N ILE A 217 7.85 -9.88 -0.06
CA ILE A 217 9.31 -9.73 -0.10
C ILE A 217 10.00 -11.04 0.32
N SER A 218 9.51 -11.70 1.35
CA SER A 218 10.03 -13.00 1.81
C SER A 218 9.87 -14.10 0.76
N PHE A 219 8.74 -14.12 0.07
CA PHE A 219 8.49 -15.03 -1.05
C PHE A 219 9.44 -14.74 -2.22
N LEU A 220 9.59 -13.47 -2.61
CA LEU A 220 10.50 -13.04 -3.68
C LEU A 220 11.97 -13.32 -3.35
N ARG A 221 12.38 -13.20 -2.07
CA ARG A 221 13.71 -13.61 -1.58
C ARG A 221 13.95 -15.09 -1.88
N ARG A 222 12.99 -15.95 -1.53
CA ARG A 222 13.09 -17.40 -1.75
C ARG A 222 13.11 -17.76 -3.24
N LEU A 223 12.30 -17.06 -4.04
CA LEU A 223 12.16 -17.32 -5.47
C LEU A 223 13.38 -16.84 -6.27
N THR A 224 13.86 -15.63 -6.01
CA THR A 224 14.90 -14.97 -6.82
C THR A 224 16.31 -15.18 -6.26
N ARG A 225 16.44 -15.49 -4.95
CA ARG A 225 17.72 -15.62 -4.21
C ARG A 225 18.63 -14.39 -4.31
N ARG A 226 18.02 -13.23 -4.54
CA ARG A 226 18.69 -11.91 -4.59
C ARG A 226 19.03 -11.43 -3.19
N GLU A 227 20.27 -10.99 -3.00
CA GLU A 227 20.79 -10.50 -1.71
C GLU A 227 20.07 -9.22 -1.25
N GLU A 228 19.58 -8.41 -2.20
CA GLU A 228 18.85 -7.16 -1.94
C GLU A 228 17.57 -7.40 -1.12
N PHE A 229 16.88 -8.53 -1.33
CA PHE A 229 15.71 -8.88 -0.52
C PHE A 229 16.08 -9.30 0.90
N GLY A 230 17.24 -9.92 1.10
CA GLY A 230 17.78 -10.21 2.42
C GLY A 230 18.09 -8.92 3.17
N TYR A 231 18.84 -8.02 2.51
CA TYR A 231 19.17 -6.71 3.03
C TYR A 231 17.91 -5.91 3.41
N LEU A 232 16.86 -5.95 2.59
CA LEU A 232 15.56 -5.32 2.88
C LEU A 232 14.93 -5.80 4.20
N LEU A 233 14.88 -7.12 4.39
CA LEU A 233 14.20 -7.73 5.54
C LEU A 233 14.99 -7.59 6.85
N GLU A 234 16.32 -7.54 6.75
CA GLU A 234 17.25 -7.47 7.88
C GLU A 234 17.51 -6.01 8.31
N ASN A 235 17.59 -5.08 7.36
CA ASN A 235 17.88 -3.66 7.62
C ASN A 235 16.65 -2.75 7.49
N TYR A 236 15.44 -3.27 7.75
CA TYR A 236 14.17 -2.58 7.54
C TYR A 236 14.11 -1.17 8.15
N LYS A 237 14.65 -0.98 9.37
CA LYS A 237 14.71 0.33 10.05
C LYS A 237 15.58 1.35 9.29
N GLN A 238 16.71 0.91 8.73
CA GLN A 238 17.66 1.79 8.05
C GLN A 238 17.17 2.27 6.68
N ILE A 239 16.21 1.54 6.10
CA ILE A 239 15.57 1.84 4.83
C ILE A 239 14.55 2.97 4.99
N GLY A 240 13.94 3.08 6.18
CA GLY A 240 13.06 4.17 6.55
C GLY A 240 11.78 4.21 5.71
N PHE A 241 11.27 3.05 5.29
CA PHE A 241 9.94 2.90 4.71
C PHE A 241 8.99 2.45 5.82
N ASP A 242 8.04 3.30 6.18
CA ASP A 242 7.24 3.13 7.41
C ASP A 242 6.45 1.81 7.41
N HIS A 243 6.01 1.34 6.25
CA HIS A 243 5.25 0.08 6.12
C HIS A 243 6.12 -1.18 6.02
N LEU A 244 7.46 -1.06 6.04
CA LEU A 244 8.33 -2.24 6.06
C LEU A 244 8.57 -2.67 7.51
N PHE A 245 7.69 -3.51 8.03
CA PHE A 245 7.78 -4.00 9.41
C PHE A 245 8.79 -5.13 9.57
N SER A 246 9.25 -5.38 10.80
CA SER A 246 9.93 -6.63 11.17
C SER A 246 9.00 -7.84 11.07
N PHE A 247 9.57 -9.04 11.22
CA PHE A 247 8.78 -10.27 11.20
C PHE A 247 7.80 -10.32 12.37
N GLU A 248 8.27 -9.98 13.56
CA GLU A 248 7.46 -9.98 14.77
C GLU A 248 6.32 -8.97 14.67
N GLU A 249 6.61 -7.72 14.28
CA GLU A 249 5.58 -6.68 14.10
C GLU A 249 4.53 -7.08 13.05
N SER A 250 4.94 -7.69 11.94
CA SER A 250 4.02 -8.19 10.91
C SER A 250 3.11 -9.32 11.42
N VAL A 251 3.65 -10.22 12.24
CA VAL A 251 2.88 -11.33 12.84
C VAL A 251 1.93 -10.80 13.91
N TYR A 252 2.37 -9.90 14.79
CA TYR A 252 1.51 -9.28 15.80
C TYR A 252 0.38 -8.48 15.16
N LEU A 253 0.64 -7.71 14.09
CA LEU A 253 -0.40 -7.02 13.33
C LEU A 253 -1.42 -8.00 12.75
N PHE A 254 -0.95 -9.08 12.10
CA PHE A 254 -1.83 -10.09 11.53
C PHE A 254 -2.71 -10.78 12.60
N LEU A 255 -2.10 -11.17 13.72
CA LEU A 255 -2.80 -11.86 14.81
C LEU A 255 -3.82 -10.94 15.49
N THR A 256 -3.47 -9.68 15.74
CA THR A 256 -4.39 -8.71 16.38
C THR A 256 -5.58 -8.40 15.49
N VAL A 257 -5.36 -8.12 14.20
CA VAL A 257 -6.42 -7.90 13.20
C VAL A 257 -7.34 -9.12 13.12
N SER A 258 -6.77 -10.31 12.95
CA SER A 258 -7.54 -11.55 12.85
C SER A 258 -8.32 -11.82 14.13
N GLY A 259 -7.72 -11.59 15.30
CA GLY A 259 -8.37 -11.73 16.60
C GLY A 259 -9.58 -10.81 16.75
N PHE A 260 -9.45 -9.53 16.41
CA PHE A 260 -10.58 -8.59 16.45
C PHE A 260 -11.68 -8.95 15.47
N ILE A 261 -11.35 -9.38 14.24
CA ILE A 261 -12.35 -9.85 13.27
C ILE A 261 -13.11 -11.05 13.82
N VAL A 262 -12.41 -12.04 14.39
CA VAL A 262 -13.03 -13.24 14.98
C VAL A 262 -13.95 -12.86 16.15
N VAL A 263 -13.49 -12.01 17.06
CA VAL A 263 -14.31 -11.55 18.19
C VAL A 263 -15.58 -10.86 17.71
N GLN A 264 -15.47 -9.91 16.77
CA GLN A 264 -16.61 -9.22 16.18
C GLN A 264 -17.57 -10.18 15.49
N PHE A 265 -17.03 -11.14 14.74
CA PHE A 265 -17.83 -12.12 14.02
C PHE A 265 -18.61 -13.03 14.97
N VAL A 266 -17.98 -13.49 16.06
CA VAL A 266 -18.65 -14.28 17.11
C VAL A 266 -19.75 -13.47 17.80
N VAL A 267 -19.47 -12.21 18.17
CA VAL A 267 -20.47 -11.32 18.77
C VAL A 267 -21.62 -11.04 17.80
N PHE A 268 -21.33 -10.89 16.50
CA PHE A 268 -22.32 -10.76 15.45
C PHE A 268 -23.26 -11.98 15.41
N PHE A 269 -22.73 -13.20 15.39
CA PHE A 269 -23.58 -14.40 15.43
C PHE A 269 -24.45 -14.44 16.67
N TRP A 270 -23.88 -14.09 17.82
CA TRP A 270 -24.61 -14.17 19.07
C TRP A 270 -25.76 -13.15 19.15
N LEU A 271 -25.53 -11.93 18.66
CA LEU A 271 -26.49 -10.84 18.78
C LEU A 271 -27.45 -10.72 17.58
N GLN A 272 -26.98 -10.88 16.35
CA GLN A 272 -27.74 -10.51 15.15
C GLN A 272 -28.41 -11.68 14.41
N TRP A 273 -28.18 -12.93 14.80
CA TRP A 273 -28.69 -14.07 14.04
C TRP A 273 -30.21 -14.03 13.75
N ASN A 274 -30.97 -13.53 14.73
CA ASN A 274 -32.42 -13.40 14.68
C ASN A 274 -32.90 -11.93 14.67
N SER A 275 -32.06 -10.99 14.26
CA SER A 275 -32.46 -9.58 14.19
C SER A 275 -33.21 -9.24 12.90
N GLU A 276 -33.98 -8.16 12.96
CA GLU A 276 -34.78 -7.67 11.82
C GLU A 276 -33.89 -7.19 10.66
N ALA A 277 -32.69 -6.67 10.95
CA ALA A 277 -31.71 -6.25 9.94
C ALA A 277 -31.35 -7.37 8.95
N PHE A 278 -31.42 -8.64 9.40
CA PHE A 278 -31.14 -9.82 8.59
C PHE A 278 -32.39 -10.65 8.29
N SER A 279 -33.57 -10.03 8.41
CA SER A 279 -34.82 -10.65 7.96
C SER A 279 -34.74 -10.92 6.44
N GLY A 280 -35.17 -12.11 6.04
CA GLY A 280 -35.09 -12.57 4.65
C GLY A 280 -33.71 -13.01 4.17
N PHE A 281 -32.66 -12.98 5.00
CA PHE A 281 -31.36 -13.59 4.66
C PHE A 281 -31.38 -15.10 4.93
N GLY A 282 -30.84 -15.87 4.00
CA GLY A 282 -30.50 -17.28 4.23
C GLY A 282 -29.32 -17.43 5.17
N ASN A 283 -29.15 -18.60 5.78
CA ASN A 283 -28.09 -18.83 6.78
C ASN A 283 -26.68 -18.55 6.22
N GLY A 284 -26.38 -18.99 4.99
CA GLY A 284 -25.09 -18.71 4.35
C GLY A 284 -24.87 -17.22 4.06
N GLU A 285 -25.92 -16.50 3.67
CA GLU A 285 -25.85 -15.05 3.42
C GLU A 285 -25.57 -14.29 4.72
N LYS A 286 -26.18 -14.70 5.85
CA LYS A 286 -25.90 -14.12 7.18
C LYS A 286 -24.45 -14.31 7.59
N VAL A 287 -23.88 -15.49 7.35
CA VAL A 287 -22.47 -15.80 7.64
C VAL A 287 -21.56 -14.86 6.85
N VAL A 288 -21.78 -14.73 5.53
CA VAL A 288 -20.96 -13.86 4.67
C VAL A 288 -21.15 -12.39 5.04
N ALA A 289 -22.38 -11.94 5.29
CA ALA A 289 -22.67 -10.57 5.68
C ALA A 289 -22.06 -10.21 7.05
N GLY A 290 -22.12 -11.11 8.02
CA GLY A 290 -21.47 -10.94 9.31
C GLY A 290 -19.96 -10.82 9.20
N LEU A 291 -19.33 -11.65 8.36
CA LEU A 291 -17.90 -11.59 8.10
C LEU A 291 -17.53 -10.28 7.40
N PHE A 292 -18.30 -9.91 6.37
CA PHE A 292 -18.13 -8.65 5.64
C PHE A 292 -18.15 -7.46 6.59
N LEU A 293 -19.19 -7.35 7.42
CA LEU A 293 -19.30 -6.26 8.40
C LEU A 293 -18.16 -6.27 9.42
N SER A 294 -17.77 -7.44 9.93
CA SER A 294 -16.70 -7.57 10.92
C SER A 294 -15.33 -7.15 10.39
N VAL A 295 -15.07 -7.37 9.10
CA VAL A 295 -13.85 -6.91 8.42
C VAL A 295 -13.94 -5.41 8.11
N ASN A 296 -15.15 -4.90 7.85
CA ASN A 296 -15.36 -3.51 7.43
C ASN A 296 -15.21 -2.48 8.56
N THR A 297 -15.24 -2.90 9.82
CA THR A 297 -15.19 -1.98 10.97
C THR A 297 -13.87 -1.24 11.13
N ARG A 298 -12.82 -1.62 10.40
CA ARG A 298 -11.56 -0.85 10.36
C ARG A 298 -11.55 0.11 9.17
N TYR A 299 -12.34 1.18 9.30
CA TYR A 299 -12.41 2.34 8.39
C TYR A 299 -12.89 2.08 6.95
N SER A 300 -13.30 0.87 6.57
CA SER A 300 -13.69 0.59 5.18
C SER A 300 -15.04 1.16 4.76
N GLY A 301 -15.94 1.56 5.66
CA GLY A 301 -17.19 2.30 5.36
C GLY A 301 -18.27 1.62 4.49
N GLU A 302 -18.06 0.41 3.96
CA GLU A 302 -19.06 -0.31 3.16
C GLU A 302 -19.99 -1.14 4.05
N SER A 303 -21.30 -1.13 3.76
CA SER A 303 -22.28 -1.89 4.54
C SER A 303 -23.30 -2.61 3.67
N VAL A 304 -23.61 -3.84 4.06
CA VAL A 304 -24.59 -4.74 3.40
C VAL A 304 -25.98 -4.70 4.04
N VAL A 305 -26.10 -4.00 5.17
CA VAL A 305 -27.37 -3.76 5.88
C VAL A 305 -27.41 -2.32 6.38
N ASP A 306 -28.60 -1.83 6.71
CA ASP A 306 -28.73 -0.57 7.43
C ASP A 306 -28.19 -0.75 8.86
N LEU A 307 -27.18 0.04 9.22
CA LEU A 307 -26.55 0.01 10.54
C LEU A 307 -27.53 0.46 11.64
N SER A 308 -28.56 1.25 11.30
CA SER A 308 -29.59 1.71 12.25
C SER A 308 -30.45 0.56 12.80
N LEU A 309 -30.55 -0.54 12.05
CA LEU A 309 -31.33 -1.73 12.41
C LEU A 309 -30.51 -2.75 13.23
N LEU A 310 -29.22 -2.50 13.41
CA LEU A 310 -28.38 -3.37 14.23
C LEU A 310 -28.67 -3.14 15.72
N LYS A 311 -28.73 -4.24 16.48
CA LYS A 311 -28.79 -4.17 17.94
C LYS A 311 -27.70 -3.23 18.52
N PRO A 312 -28.03 -2.35 19.50
CA PRO A 312 -27.12 -1.34 20.03
C PRO A 312 -25.79 -1.87 20.55
N ALA A 313 -25.76 -3.05 21.17
CA ALA A 313 -24.54 -3.64 21.70
C ALA A 313 -23.49 -3.94 20.61
N LEU A 314 -23.92 -4.35 19.41
CA LEU A 314 -23.02 -4.55 18.28
C LEU A 314 -22.54 -3.21 17.71
N LEU A 315 -23.43 -2.20 17.67
CA LEU A 315 -23.07 -0.85 17.21
C LEU A 315 -21.96 -0.25 18.08
N VAL A 316 -22.08 -0.37 19.41
CA VAL A 316 -21.04 0.07 20.36
C VAL A 316 -19.71 -0.64 20.10
N LEU A 317 -19.74 -1.95 19.84
CA LEU A 317 -18.53 -2.70 19.50
C LEU A 317 -17.91 -2.18 18.20
N TYR A 318 -18.71 -1.93 17.16
CA TYR A 318 -18.22 -1.39 15.89
C TYR A 318 -17.65 0.02 16.05
N CYS A 319 -18.29 0.89 16.85
CA CYS A 319 -17.78 2.22 17.18
C CYS A 319 -16.47 2.20 17.99
N LEU A 320 -16.19 1.13 18.76
CA LEU A 320 -14.92 0.97 19.47
C LEU A 320 -13.79 0.48 18.56
N MET A 321 -14.14 -0.16 17.44
CA MET A 321 -13.18 -0.71 16.47
C MET A 321 -12.82 0.31 15.38
N MET A 322 -13.74 1.24 15.08
CA MET A 322 -13.52 2.46 14.29
C MET A 322 -12.84 3.55 15.12
#